data_AF-A0A150FY55-F1
#
_entry.id   AF-A0A150FY55-F1
#
_cell.length_a   1.000
_cell.length_b   1.000
_cell.length_c   1.000
_cell.angle_alpha   90.00
_cell.angle_beta   90.00
_cell.angle_gamma   90.00
#
_symmetry.space_group_name_H-M   'P 1'
#
loop_
_entity.id
_entity.type
_entity.pdbx_description
1 polymer ?
#
loop_
_entity_poly.entity_id
_entity_poly.type
_entity_poly.pdbx_seq_one_letter_code
_entity_poly.pdbx_strand_id
1 'polypeptide(L)'
;MAETEAWIPQAAQLCQPLPSSPLYSTPAFLFVIALPHLIYALVWLSPKVWWGTFGKNSLPLFASVGIFGKVLQFSTMVLWLWSSQPTGLCFRQPLALWQVLLAAALIGYGQALNLGTYRALGLAGVYYGCRLGRSVPWVKGWPFNAISHPQYVGSTMTIWGALALFHTAAPMPLSFFIGIYWTCMYIMSGYIEDTL
;
A
#
# COMPACT_ATOMS: atom_id res chain seq x y z
N MET A 1 -50.49 7.88 4.61
CA MET A 1 -49.69 7.20 3.57
C MET A 1 -48.25 7.30 4.02
N ALA A 2 -47.80 6.27 4.74
CA ALA A 2 -46.41 6.18 5.18
C ALA A 2 -45.61 5.60 4.01
N GLU A 3 -44.66 6.37 3.49
CA GLU A 3 -43.69 5.92 2.51
C GLU A 3 -42.88 4.79 3.14
N THR A 4 -43.02 3.58 2.60
CA THR A 4 -42.10 2.49 2.86
C THR A 4 -40.74 2.90 2.30
N GLU A 5 -39.83 3.33 3.17
CA GLU A 5 -38.39 3.37 2.90
C GLU A 5 -37.98 1.99 2.39
N ALA A 6 -37.87 1.86 1.08
CA ALA A 6 -37.40 0.65 0.45
C ALA A 6 -35.98 0.41 0.95
N TRP A 7 -35.79 -0.68 1.69
CA TRP A 7 -34.48 -1.22 2.04
C TRP A 7 -33.75 -1.54 0.73
N ILE A 8 -33.04 -0.57 0.16
CA ILE A 8 -32.13 -0.80 -0.95
C ILE A 8 -31.03 -1.69 -0.37
N PRO A 9 -30.88 -2.95 -0.81
CA PRO A 9 -29.83 -3.81 -0.31
C PRO A 9 -28.50 -3.09 -0.50
N GLN A 10 -27.61 -3.08 0.49
CA GLN A 10 -26.31 -2.38 0.43
C GLN A 10 -25.49 -2.72 -0.85
N ALA A 11 -25.69 -3.91 -1.43
CA ALA A 11 -25.14 -4.31 -2.71
C ALA A 11 -25.56 -3.43 -3.90
N ALA A 12 -26.75 -2.83 -3.88
CA ALA A 12 -27.22 -1.88 -4.89
C ALA A 12 -26.58 -0.49 -4.75
N GLN A 13 -26.06 -0.11 -3.57
CA GLN A 13 -25.36 1.16 -3.37
C GLN A 13 -23.91 1.14 -3.89
N LEU A 14 -23.21 0.02 -3.79
CA LEU A 14 -21.85 -0.13 -4.35
C LEU A 14 -21.84 -0.11 -5.88
N CYS A 15 -22.97 -0.47 -6.50
CA CYS A 15 -23.19 -0.53 -7.94
C CYS A 15 -23.65 0.81 -8.56
N GLN A 16 -23.31 1.92 -7.91
CA GLN A 16 -23.55 3.27 -8.39
C GLN A 16 -22.22 4.02 -8.46
N PRO A 17 -22.00 4.89 -9.46
CA PRO A 17 -20.81 5.73 -9.49
C PRO A 17 -20.78 6.64 -8.26
N LEU A 18 -19.59 6.87 -7.72
CA LEU A 18 -19.43 7.94 -6.74
C LEU A 18 -19.69 9.30 -7.42
N PRO A 19 -20.19 10.31 -6.68
CA PRO A 19 -20.17 11.68 -7.17
C PRO A 19 -18.73 12.09 -7.54
N SER A 20 -18.54 13.18 -8.28
CA SER A 20 -17.18 13.69 -8.51
C SER A 20 -16.66 14.37 -7.24
N SER A 21 -15.43 14.07 -6.83
CA SER A 21 -14.76 14.76 -5.72
C SER A 21 -13.25 14.79 -5.95
N PRO A 22 -12.56 15.88 -5.57
CA PRO A 22 -11.11 15.94 -5.63
C PRO A 22 -10.43 14.91 -4.71
N LEU A 23 -11.11 14.42 -3.67
CA LEU A 23 -10.52 13.54 -2.64
C LEU A 23 -10.08 12.17 -3.17
N TYR A 24 -10.72 11.66 -4.22
CA TYR A 24 -10.36 10.40 -4.87
C TYR A 24 -9.99 10.60 -6.34
N SER A 25 -9.60 11.82 -6.70
CA SER A 25 -8.97 12.09 -8.00
C SER A 25 -7.62 11.37 -8.13
N THR A 26 -7.20 11.09 -9.35
CA THR A 26 -5.88 10.49 -9.62
C THR A 26 -4.72 11.27 -8.96
N PRO A 27 -4.64 12.62 -9.05
CA PRO A 27 -3.57 13.35 -8.37
C PRO A 27 -3.58 13.18 -6.85
N ALA A 28 -4.77 13.18 -6.23
CA ALA A 28 -4.91 12.94 -4.79
C ALA A 28 -4.44 11.53 -4.42
N PHE A 29 -4.78 10.53 -5.23
CA PHE A 29 -4.33 9.17 -5.00
C PHE A 29 -2.80 9.03 -5.12
N LEU A 30 -2.19 9.59 -6.17
CA LEU A 30 -0.73 9.58 -6.34
C LEU A 30 -0.01 10.29 -5.18
N PHE A 31 -0.55 11.40 -4.70
CA PHE A 31 -0.04 12.09 -3.52
C PHE A 31 -0.07 11.20 -2.28
N VAL A 32 -1.20 10.53 -2.02
CA VAL A 32 -1.32 9.58 -0.89
C VAL A 32 -0.38 8.39 -1.04
N ILE A 33 -0.16 7.89 -2.27
CA ILE A 33 0.84 6.85 -2.52
C ILE A 33 2.23 7.34 -2.08
N ALA A 34 2.63 8.56 -2.43
CA ALA A 34 3.96 9.09 -2.10
C ALA A 34 4.17 9.33 -0.60
N LEU A 35 3.12 9.71 0.15
CA LEU A 35 3.23 10.18 1.53
C LEU A 35 4.04 9.24 2.46
N PRO A 36 3.75 7.92 2.56
CA PRO A 36 4.56 7.04 3.39
C PRO A 36 6.03 7.00 2.98
N HIS A 37 6.35 7.02 1.68
CA HIS A 37 7.73 7.00 1.20
C HIS A 37 8.49 8.28 1.59
N LEU A 38 7.82 9.44 1.53
CA LEU A 38 8.40 10.71 1.98
C LEU A 38 8.65 10.72 3.49
N ILE A 39 7.72 10.20 4.29
CA ILE A 39 7.88 10.09 5.75
C ILE A 39 9.04 9.13 6.07
N TYR A 40 9.10 7.97 5.41
CA TYR A 40 10.19 7.02 5.60
C TYR A 40 11.54 7.64 5.22
N ALA A 41 11.63 8.35 4.09
CA ALA A 41 12.83 9.07 3.70
C ALA A 41 13.23 10.15 4.73
N LEU A 42 12.26 10.91 5.27
CA LEU A 42 12.52 11.90 6.32
C LEU A 42 13.11 11.25 7.58
N VAL A 43 12.52 10.15 8.03
CA VAL A 43 13.00 9.43 9.23
C VAL A 43 14.38 8.82 8.98
N TRP A 44 14.64 8.32 7.78
CA TRP A 44 15.92 7.72 7.41
C TRP A 44 17.05 8.76 7.30
N LEU A 45 16.80 9.85 6.56
CA LEU A 45 17.80 10.89 6.26
C LEU A 45 18.00 11.85 7.43
N SER A 46 16.95 12.14 8.19
CA SER A 46 16.95 13.11 9.29
C SER A 46 16.37 12.52 10.60
N PRO A 47 16.92 11.40 11.11
CA PRO A 47 16.37 10.73 12.29
C PRO A 47 16.39 11.62 13.54
N LYS A 48 17.33 12.58 13.62
CA LYS A 48 17.42 13.55 14.71
C LYS A 48 16.21 14.50 14.76
N VAL A 49 15.65 14.88 13.61
CA VAL A 49 14.45 15.73 13.56
C VAL A 49 13.26 14.95 14.10
N TRP A 50 13.07 13.71 13.64
CA TRP A 50 12.01 12.84 14.11
C TRP A 50 12.14 12.53 15.61
N TRP A 51 13.35 12.18 16.06
CA TRP A 51 13.64 11.92 17.46
C TRP A 51 13.51 13.18 18.33
N GLY A 52 13.89 14.36 17.83
CA GLY A 52 13.74 15.63 18.54
C GLY A 52 12.27 15.96 18.84
N THR A 53 11.37 15.64 17.92
CA THR A 53 9.93 15.87 18.08
C THR A 53 9.26 14.84 18.98
N PHE A 54 9.61 13.55 18.87
CA PHE A 54 8.85 12.46 19.50
C PHE A 54 9.60 11.70 20.60
N GLY A 55 10.90 11.95 20.75
CA GLY A 55 11.76 11.35 21.77
C GLY A 55 11.62 9.83 21.86
N LYS A 56 11.37 9.33 23.08
CA LYS A 56 11.22 7.89 23.38
C LYS A 56 10.03 7.22 22.66
N ASN A 57 9.04 8.00 22.22
CA ASN A 57 7.86 7.51 21.51
C ASN A 57 8.04 7.48 19.99
N SER A 58 9.20 7.88 19.48
CA SER A 58 9.51 7.94 18.04
C SER A 58 9.22 6.64 17.29
N LEU A 59 9.65 5.49 17.82
CA LEU A 59 9.46 4.18 17.20
C LEU A 59 7.99 3.73 17.17
N PRO A 60 7.26 3.63 18.31
CA PRO A 60 5.86 3.21 18.28
C PRO A 60 4.98 4.18 17.48
N LEU A 61 5.28 5.48 17.49
CA LEU A 61 4.57 6.45 16.66
C LEU A 61 4.87 6.25 15.18
N PHE A 62 6.14 6.04 14.80
CA PHE A 62 6.49 5.79 13.40
C PHE A 62 5.82 4.52 12.88
N ALA A 63 5.75 3.47 13.70
CA ALA A 63 4.99 2.27 13.37
C ALA A 63 3.50 2.56 13.16
N SER A 64 2.89 3.32 14.06
CA SER A 64 1.47 3.72 13.97
C SER A 64 1.19 4.56 12.72
N VAL A 65 2.06 5.52 12.42
CA VAL A 65 1.99 6.35 11.19
C VAL A 65 2.14 5.48 9.94
N GLY A 66 3.01 4.48 9.96
CA GLY A 66 3.15 3.54 8.86
C GLY A 66 1.90 2.70 8.64
N ILE A 67 1.31 2.15 9.69
CA ILE A 67 0.03 1.40 9.62
C ILE A 67 -1.09 2.30 9.09
N PHE A 68 -1.23 3.49 9.67
CA PHE A 68 -2.23 4.47 9.23
C PHE A 68 -2.03 4.85 7.76
N GLY A 69 -0.78 5.08 7.35
CA GLY A 69 -0.42 5.37 5.96
C GLY A 69 -0.81 4.24 5.01
N LYS A 70 -0.63 2.97 5.40
CA LYS A 70 -1.08 1.82 4.60
C LYS A 70 -2.60 1.74 4.51
N VAL A 71 -3.31 1.92 5.62
CA VAL A 71 -4.79 1.96 5.64
C VAL A 71 -5.30 3.08 4.73
N LEU A 72 -4.68 4.26 4.82
CA LEU A 72 -5.01 5.38 3.95
C LEU A 72 -4.76 5.03 2.48
N GLN A 73 -3.56 4.54 2.12
CA GLN A 73 -3.24 4.11 0.75
C GLN A 73 -4.27 3.12 0.17
N PHE A 74 -4.65 2.09 0.93
CA PHE A 74 -5.65 1.11 0.50
C PHE A 74 -7.05 1.73 0.38
N SER A 75 -7.45 2.59 1.32
CA SER A 75 -8.75 3.26 1.30
C SER A 75 -8.87 4.17 0.08
N THR A 76 -7.85 4.99 -0.20
CA THR A 76 -7.85 5.87 -1.37
C THR A 76 -7.78 5.08 -2.67
N MET A 77 -7.11 3.93 -2.70
CA MET A 77 -7.13 3.03 -3.86
C MET A 77 -8.54 2.51 -4.15
N VAL A 78 -9.28 2.07 -3.12
CA VAL A 78 -10.66 1.60 -3.27
C VAL A 78 -11.57 2.74 -3.74
N LEU A 79 -11.46 3.94 -3.16
CA LEU A 79 -12.23 5.11 -3.57
C LEU A 79 -11.91 5.56 -4.99
N TRP A 80 -10.62 5.58 -5.34
CA TRP A 80 -10.16 5.90 -6.69
C TRP A 80 -10.73 4.90 -7.69
N LEU A 81 -10.63 3.60 -7.40
CA LEU A 81 -11.17 2.54 -8.25
C LEU A 81 -12.68 2.72 -8.43
N TRP A 82 -13.43 2.92 -7.33
CA TRP A 82 -14.87 3.16 -7.35
C TRP A 82 -15.22 4.36 -8.23
N SER A 83 -14.59 5.51 -8.00
CA SER A 83 -14.83 6.72 -8.78
C SER A 83 -14.45 6.60 -10.25
N SER A 84 -13.51 5.71 -10.59
CA SER A 84 -13.08 5.46 -11.97
C SER A 84 -14.03 4.53 -12.74
N GLN A 85 -15.02 3.93 -12.07
CA GLN A 85 -16.00 3.04 -12.69
C GLN A 85 -17.32 3.77 -12.99
N PRO A 86 -17.80 3.74 -14.24
CA PRO A 86 -19.13 4.28 -14.57
C PRO A 86 -20.28 3.59 -13.83
N THR A 87 -20.11 2.32 -13.47
CA THR A 87 -21.11 1.47 -12.80
C THR A 87 -20.83 1.28 -11.31
N GLY A 88 -19.87 1.99 -10.74
CA GLY A 88 -19.41 1.76 -9.38
C GLY A 88 -18.63 0.46 -9.18
N LEU A 89 -18.51 -0.02 -7.95
CA LEU A 89 -17.88 -1.31 -7.60
C LEU A 89 -18.81 -2.50 -7.85
N CYS A 90 -19.34 -2.62 -9.07
CA CYS A 90 -20.02 -3.81 -9.50
C CYS A 90 -19.01 -4.90 -9.91
N PHE A 91 -18.76 -5.87 -9.03
CA PHE A 91 -17.99 -7.09 -9.33
C PHE A 91 -18.75 -8.06 -10.25
N ARG A 92 -19.34 -7.56 -11.34
CA ARG A 92 -20.12 -8.32 -12.31
C ARG A 92 -19.27 -8.88 -13.45
N GLN A 93 -18.01 -8.46 -13.55
CA GLN A 93 -17.14 -8.95 -14.59
C GLN A 93 -16.56 -10.32 -14.20
N PRO A 94 -16.69 -11.34 -15.06
CA PRO A 94 -16.09 -12.64 -14.80
C PRO A 94 -14.56 -12.48 -14.82
N LEU A 95 -13.90 -12.82 -13.71
CA LEU A 95 -12.45 -12.87 -13.66
C LEU A 95 -11.97 -14.12 -14.41
N ALA A 96 -11.06 -13.93 -15.36
CA ALA A 96 -10.44 -15.06 -16.03
C ALA A 96 -9.58 -15.84 -15.02
N LEU A 97 -9.56 -17.18 -15.14
CA LEU A 97 -8.80 -18.03 -14.22
C LEU A 97 -7.33 -17.61 -14.12
N TRP A 98 -6.70 -17.25 -15.24
CA TRP A 98 -5.31 -16.80 -15.24
C TRP A 98 -5.09 -15.51 -14.44
N GLN A 99 -6.06 -14.59 -14.41
CA GLN A 99 -5.99 -13.36 -13.62
C GLN A 99 -6.00 -13.68 -12.13
N VAL A 100 -6.90 -14.58 -11.72
CA VAL A 100 -7.00 -15.04 -10.33
C VAL A 100 -5.72 -15.74 -9.91
N LEU A 101 -5.18 -16.65 -10.74
CA LEU A 101 -3.95 -17.36 -10.44
C LEU A 101 -2.74 -16.42 -10.35
N LEU A 102 -2.60 -15.48 -11.29
CA LEU A 102 -1.53 -14.48 -11.27
C LEU A 102 -1.62 -13.60 -10.02
N ALA A 103 -2.80 -13.07 -9.73
CA ALA A 103 -3.03 -12.26 -8.55
C ALA A 103 -2.76 -13.03 -7.24
N ALA A 104 -3.27 -14.26 -7.14
CA ALA A 104 -3.04 -15.11 -5.98
C ALA A 104 -1.54 -15.42 -5.77
N ALA A 105 -0.80 -15.69 -6.85
CA ALA A 105 0.64 -15.91 -6.77
C ALA A 105 1.39 -14.64 -6.32
N LEU A 106 1.10 -13.50 -6.95
CA LEU A 106 1.77 -12.22 -6.64
C LEU A 106 1.45 -11.72 -5.23
N ILE A 107 0.16 -11.70 -4.86
CA ILE A 107 -0.28 -11.29 -3.52
C ILE A 107 0.21 -12.30 -2.48
N GLY A 108 0.04 -13.60 -2.72
CA GLY A 108 0.42 -14.64 -1.77
C GLY A 108 1.91 -14.61 -1.45
N TYR A 109 2.76 -14.59 -2.49
CA TYR A 109 4.22 -14.51 -2.28
C TYR A 109 4.64 -13.15 -1.71
N GLY A 110 4.03 -12.06 -2.19
CA GLY A 110 4.34 -10.72 -1.68
C GLY A 110 4.01 -10.54 -0.21
N GLN A 111 2.87 -11.06 0.24
CA GLN A 111 2.48 -11.09 1.65
C GLN A 111 3.37 -12.02 2.47
N ALA A 112 3.81 -13.15 1.91
CA ALA A 112 4.78 -14.02 2.57
C ALA A 112 6.10 -13.28 2.85
N LEU A 113 6.63 -12.51 1.89
CA LEU A 113 7.83 -11.69 2.09
C LEU A 113 7.63 -10.60 3.17
N ASN A 114 6.48 -9.92 3.16
CA ASN A 114 6.15 -8.90 4.17
C ASN A 114 6.08 -9.53 5.57
N LEU A 115 5.28 -10.58 5.74
CA LEU A 115 5.13 -11.30 7.00
C LEU A 115 6.47 -11.86 7.50
N GLY A 116 7.27 -12.40 6.58
CA GLY A 116 8.60 -12.89 6.89
C GLY A 116 9.52 -11.81 7.42
N THR A 117 9.46 -10.63 6.84
CA THR A 117 10.26 -9.51 7.31
C THR A 117 9.85 -9.07 8.71
N TYR A 118 8.54 -8.97 8.98
CA TYR A 118 8.05 -8.67 10.33
C TYR A 118 8.46 -9.74 11.35
N ARG A 119 8.43 -11.03 10.97
CA ARG A 119 8.88 -12.13 11.84
C ARG A 119 10.38 -12.08 12.12
N ALA A 120 11.18 -11.75 11.11
CA ALA A 120 12.64 -11.72 11.20
C ALA A 120 13.18 -10.50 11.95
N LEU A 121 12.64 -9.31 11.66
CA LEU A 121 13.14 -8.04 12.18
C LEU A 121 12.35 -7.49 13.38
N GLY A 122 11.11 -7.94 13.54
CA GLY A 122 10.16 -7.33 14.46
C GLY A 122 9.84 -5.86 14.12
N LEU A 123 9.07 -5.23 14.99
CA LEU A 123 8.67 -3.82 14.83
C LEU A 123 9.88 -2.89 14.72
N ALA A 124 10.89 -3.11 15.56
CA ALA A 124 12.07 -2.25 15.62
C ALA A 124 12.86 -2.29 14.31
N GLY A 125 13.09 -3.45 13.70
CA GLY A 125 13.83 -3.48 12.45
C GLY A 125 13.02 -2.98 11.24
N VAL A 126 11.71 -3.22 11.22
CA VAL A 126 10.84 -2.72 10.12
C VAL A 126 10.74 -1.19 10.11
N TYR A 127 10.69 -0.56 11.28
CA TYR A 127 10.50 0.89 11.42
C TYR A 127 11.77 1.61 11.83
N TYR A 128 12.90 1.27 11.19
CA TYR A 128 14.20 1.93 11.33
C TYR A 128 14.65 2.17 12.78
N GLY A 129 14.41 1.20 13.65
CA GLY A 129 14.86 1.22 15.04
C GLY A 129 16.37 1.48 15.15
N CYS A 130 17.17 0.99 14.21
CA CYS A 130 18.61 1.27 14.11
C CYS A 130 18.92 2.78 13.99
N ARG A 131 18.06 3.54 13.30
CA ARG A 131 18.16 5.01 13.18
C ARG A 131 17.54 5.73 14.38
N LEU A 132 16.63 5.08 15.10
CA LEU A 132 15.89 5.60 16.26
C LEU A 132 16.42 5.06 17.61
N GLY A 133 17.72 4.76 17.70
CA GLY A 133 18.38 4.41 18.95
C GLY A 133 18.09 3.02 19.52
N ARG A 134 17.54 2.11 18.70
CA ARG A 134 17.41 0.68 19.03
C ARG A 134 18.53 -0.12 18.37
N SER A 135 19.02 -1.15 19.06
CA SER A 135 19.87 -2.16 18.43
C SER A 135 18.99 -3.12 17.64
N VAL A 136 19.23 -3.23 16.33
CA VAL A 136 18.52 -4.14 15.43
C VAL A 136 19.54 -5.11 14.84
N PRO A 137 19.38 -6.43 15.04
CA PRO A 137 20.34 -7.41 14.54
C PRO A 137 20.23 -7.53 13.02
N TRP A 138 21.37 -7.78 12.37
CA TRP A 138 21.41 -8.15 10.96
C TRP A 138 20.88 -9.57 10.78
N VAL A 139 19.87 -9.75 9.92
CA VAL A 139 19.31 -11.07 9.61
C VAL A 139 19.83 -11.53 8.25
N LYS A 140 20.35 -12.77 8.19
CA LYS A 140 20.80 -13.42 6.95
C LYS A 140 19.92 -14.60 6.52
N GLY A 141 18.89 -14.93 7.30
CA GLY A 141 17.91 -15.96 6.97
C GLY A 141 16.78 -15.43 6.10
N TRP A 142 15.74 -16.26 5.91
CA TRP A 142 14.55 -15.85 5.16
C TRP A 142 13.84 -14.66 5.82
N PRO A 143 13.31 -13.69 5.05
CA PRO A 143 13.33 -13.58 3.58
C PRO A 143 14.58 -12.91 2.97
N PHE A 144 15.53 -12.46 3.78
CA PHE A 144 16.72 -11.70 3.36
C PHE A 144 17.78 -12.51 2.61
N ASN A 145 17.73 -13.85 2.70
CA ASN A 145 18.57 -14.73 1.87
C ASN A 145 18.03 -14.91 0.44
N ALA A 146 16.77 -14.55 0.18
CA ALA A 146 16.15 -14.70 -1.13
C ALA A 146 16.20 -13.41 -1.94
N ILE A 147 15.93 -12.27 -1.28
CA ILE A 147 15.82 -10.95 -1.91
C ILE A 147 16.35 -9.89 -0.93
N SER A 148 17.07 -8.89 -1.44
CA SER A 148 17.68 -7.82 -0.63
C SER A 148 16.66 -6.96 0.13
N HIS A 149 15.57 -6.56 -0.56
CA HIS A 149 14.51 -5.68 -0.03
C HIS A 149 13.15 -6.40 0.00
N PRO A 150 12.97 -7.41 0.88
CA PRO A 150 11.82 -8.31 0.82
C PRO A 150 10.47 -7.61 1.01
N GLN A 151 10.38 -6.58 1.87
CA GLN A 151 9.12 -5.81 2.02
C GLN A 151 8.78 -4.97 0.80
N TYR A 152 9.79 -4.40 0.13
CA TYR A 152 9.57 -3.53 -1.03
C TYR A 152 9.16 -4.34 -2.24
N VAL A 153 9.82 -5.48 -2.46
CA VAL A 153 9.39 -6.44 -3.47
C VAL A 153 8.01 -7.00 -3.12
N GLY A 154 7.78 -7.41 -1.87
CA GLY A 154 6.50 -7.97 -1.45
C GLY A 154 5.32 -7.01 -1.60
N SER A 155 5.54 -5.74 -1.26
CA SER A 155 4.54 -4.68 -1.47
C SER A 155 4.29 -4.42 -2.95
N THR A 156 5.35 -4.33 -3.76
CA THR A 156 5.25 -4.16 -5.22
C THR A 156 4.46 -5.31 -5.86
N MET A 157 4.77 -6.56 -5.50
CA MET A 157 4.02 -7.73 -5.98
C MET A 157 2.54 -7.69 -5.58
N THR A 158 2.24 -7.28 -4.34
CA THR A 158 0.85 -7.12 -3.89
C THR A 158 0.10 -6.09 -4.72
N ILE A 159 0.73 -4.96 -5.05
CA ILE A 159 0.13 -3.90 -5.90
C ILE A 159 -0.16 -4.44 -7.30
N TRP A 160 0.81 -5.07 -7.95
CA TRP A 160 0.61 -5.63 -9.29
C TRP A 160 -0.41 -6.77 -9.31
N GLY A 161 -0.47 -7.59 -8.27
CA GLY A 161 -1.51 -8.61 -8.13
C GLY A 161 -2.91 -8.01 -7.95
N ALA A 162 -3.05 -6.93 -7.17
CA ALA A 162 -4.31 -6.21 -7.05
C ALA A 162 -4.72 -5.59 -8.40
N LEU A 163 -3.79 -4.91 -9.09
CA LEU A 163 -4.06 -4.34 -10.42
C LEU A 163 -4.45 -5.41 -11.45
N ALA A 164 -3.90 -6.62 -11.37
CA ALA A 164 -4.28 -7.74 -12.24
C ALA A 164 -5.74 -8.17 -12.02
N LEU A 165 -6.25 -8.15 -10.78
CA LEU A 165 -7.67 -8.42 -10.48
C LEU A 165 -8.59 -7.32 -11.03
N PHE A 166 -8.13 -6.08 -10.99
CA PHE A 166 -8.92 -4.91 -11.41
C PHE A 166 -8.66 -4.46 -12.85
N HIS A 167 -7.86 -5.22 -13.62
CA HIS A 167 -7.43 -4.86 -14.97
C HIS A 167 -8.58 -4.51 -15.92
N THR A 168 -9.72 -5.19 -15.79
CA THR A 168 -10.89 -4.97 -16.65
C THR A 168 -11.90 -3.97 -16.07
N ALA A 169 -11.72 -3.59 -14.80
CA ALA A 169 -12.48 -2.52 -14.17
C ALA A 169 -11.81 -1.18 -14.44
N ALA A 170 -10.57 -0.99 -14.02
CA ALA A 170 -9.91 0.31 -14.11
C ALA A 170 -9.37 0.62 -15.52
N PRO A 171 -9.28 1.90 -15.94
CA PRO A 171 -8.66 2.26 -17.21
C PRO A 171 -7.22 1.75 -17.30
N MET A 172 -6.94 0.86 -18.25
CA MET A 172 -5.68 0.11 -18.31
C MET A 172 -4.43 0.99 -18.35
N PRO A 173 -4.32 2.03 -19.19
CA PRO A 173 -3.12 2.87 -19.24
C PRO A 173 -2.86 3.58 -17.90
N LEU A 174 -3.93 4.05 -17.26
CA LEU A 174 -3.84 4.78 -16.00
C LEU A 174 -3.47 3.86 -14.83
N SER A 175 -4.06 2.67 -14.79
CA SER A 175 -3.77 1.66 -13.77
C SER A 175 -2.32 1.18 -13.87
N PHE A 176 -1.81 0.98 -15.07
CA PHE A 176 -0.42 0.61 -15.31
C PHE A 176 0.55 1.74 -14.92
N PHE A 177 0.22 2.98 -15.26
CA PHE A 177 0.99 4.16 -14.82
C PHE A 177 1.06 4.25 -13.29
N ILE A 178 -0.05 4.04 -12.59
CA ILE A 178 -0.08 4.03 -11.11
C ILE A 178 0.79 2.89 -10.57
N GLY A 179 0.72 1.69 -11.15
CA GLY A 179 1.56 0.55 -10.77
C GLY A 179 3.06 0.84 -10.93
N ILE A 180 3.46 1.44 -12.04
CA ILE A 180 4.84 1.89 -12.28
C ILE A 180 5.23 2.95 -11.26
N TYR A 181 4.41 3.98 -11.08
CA TYR A 181 4.68 5.06 -10.13
C TYR A 181 4.93 4.52 -8.73
N TRP A 182 4.07 3.64 -8.24
CA TRP A 182 4.20 3.04 -6.92
C TRP A 182 5.44 2.15 -6.82
N THR A 183 5.78 1.41 -7.87
CA THR A 183 7.02 0.63 -7.96
C THR A 183 8.25 1.54 -7.86
N CYS A 184 8.27 2.66 -8.59
CA CYS A 184 9.35 3.64 -8.54
C CYS A 184 9.52 4.24 -7.14
N MET A 185 8.43 4.46 -6.40
CA MET A 185 8.52 4.91 -5.00
C MET A 185 9.24 3.89 -4.10
N TYR A 186 8.96 2.59 -4.26
CA TYR A 186 9.69 1.54 -3.52
C TYR A 186 11.16 1.42 -3.96
N ILE A 187 11.45 1.53 -5.26
CA ILE A 187 12.83 1.56 -5.76
C ILE A 187 13.60 2.73 -5.14
N MET A 188 12.99 3.91 -5.11
CA MET A 188 13.60 5.10 -4.51
C MET A 188 13.82 4.92 -3.00
N SER A 189 12.86 4.35 -2.27
CA SER A 189 13.05 4.02 -0.84
C SER A 189 14.23 3.06 -0.63
N GLY A 190 14.32 1.98 -1.41
CA GLY A 190 15.44 1.05 -1.34
C GLY A 190 16.78 1.71 -1.68
N TYR A 191 16.83 2.54 -2.72
CA TYR A 191 18.03 3.28 -3.09
C TYR A 191 18.51 4.22 -1.98
N ILE A 192 17.59 4.96 -1.35
CA ILE A 192 17.88 5.84 -0.22
C ILE A 192 18.48 5.02 0.94
N GLU A 193 17.92 3.86 1.25
CA GLU A 193 18.42 3.01 2.33
C GLU A 193 19.79 2.39 2.06
N ASP A 194 20.07 2.05 0.81
CA ASP A 194 21.34 1.43 0.45
C ASP A 194 22.48 2.45 0.32
N THR A 195 22.17 3.71 -0.01
CA THR A 195 23.18 4.69 -0.44
C THR A 195 23.36 5.89 0.49
N LEU A 196 22.33 6.27 1.27
CA LEU A 196 22.30 7.50 2.08
C LEU A 196 22.17 7.19 3.58
#